data_AF-A0A7J5FRW4-F1
#
_entry.id   AF-A0A7J5FRW4-F1
#
_cell.length_a   1.000
_cell.length_b   1.000
_cell.length_c   1.000
_cell.angle_alpha   90.00
_cell.angle_beta   90.00
_cell.angle_gamma   90.00
#
_symmetry.space_group_name_H-M   'P 1'
#
loop_
_entity.id
_entity.type
_entity.pdbx_description
1 polymer ?
#
loop_
_entity_poly.entity_id
_entity_poly.type
_entity_poly.pdbx_seq_one_letter_code
_entity_poly.pdbx_strand_id
1 'polypeptide(L)' 'MKHNVEKTPKVALCRACHGTGVIQRTTELPSRIFRKKKVNITEESCPQCGGSGRVIVSAKMELDIQPYNPKKE' A
#
# COMPACT_ATOMS: atom_id res chain seq x y z
N MET A 1 5.96 21.39 -21.06
CA MET A 1 4.61 21.30 -21.67
C MET A 1 3.69 20.63 -20.67
N LYS A 2 2.56 21.27 -20.34
CA LYS A 2 1.61 20.77 -19.34
C LYS A 2 0.50 19.96 -20.02
N HIS A 3 0.23 18.77 -19.52
CA HIS A 3 -0.80 17.87 -20.04
C HIS A 3 -1.64 17.26 -18.91
N ASN A 4 -2.96 17.25 -19.09
CA ASN A 4 -3.85 16.53 -18.20
C ASN A 4 -4.06 15.10 -18.73
N VAL A 5 -3.85 14.11 -17.87
CA VAL A 5 -4.11 12.69 -18.15
C VAL A 5 -5.12 12.16 -17.15
N GLU A 6 -6.22 11.61 -17.67
CA GLU A 6 -7.22 10.90 -16.89
C GLU A 6 -7.16 9.40 -17.20
N LYS A 7 -7.22 8.57 -16.15
CA LYS A 7 -7.28 7.11 -16.27
C LYS A 7 -8.62 6.63 -15.74
N THR A 8 -9.33 5.86 -16.55
CA THR A 8 -10.63 5.29 -16.18
C THR A 8 -10.49 4.37 -14.96
N PRO A 9 -11.52 4.29 -14.11
CA PRO A 9 -11.55 3.37 -12.99
C PRO A 9 -11.31 1.93 -13.45
N LYS A 10 -10.45 1.20 -12.74
CA LYS A 10 -10.23 -0.24 -12.96
C LYS A 10 -9.97 -0.98 -11.65
N VAL A 11 -10.23 -2.28 -11.66
CA VAL A 11 -9.89 -3.15 -10.54
C VAL A 11 -8.38 -3.39 -10.52
N ALA A 12 -7.76 -3.27 -9.35
CA ALA A 12 -6.35 -3.53 -9.10
C ALA A 12 -6.15 -4.29 -7.78
N LEU A 13 -4.96 -4.85 -7.59
CA LEU A 13 -4.55 -5.39 -6.30
C LEU A 13 -4.45 -4.28 -5.26
N CYS A 14 -4.95 -4.56 -4.06
CA CYS A 14 -4.72 -3.68 -2.92
C CYS A 14 -3.22 -3.65 -2.59
N ARG A 15 -2.62 -2.45 -2.58
CA ARG A 15 -1.19 -2.27 -2.31
C ARG A 15 -0.83 -2.44 -0.83
N ALA A 16 -1.76 -2.22 0.10
CA ALA A 16 -1.50 -2.38 1.53
C ALA A 16 -1.38 -3.86 1.95
N CYS A 17 -2.22 -4.75 1.41
CA CYS A 17 -2.22 -6.17 1.75
C CYS A 17 -1.69 -7.08 0.64
N HIS A 18 -1.22 -6.50 -0.47
CA HIS A 18 -0.72 -7.22 -1.65
C HIS A 18 -1.73 -8.23 -2.24
N GLY A 19 -3.02 -8.00 -2.02
CA GLY A 19 -4.09 -8.86 -2.52
C GLY A 19 -4.55 -9.97 -1.57
N THR A 20 -3.99 -10.07 -0.37
CA THR A 20 -4.41 -11.07 0.63
C THR A 20 -5.72 -10.73 1.33
N GLY A 21 -6.08 -9.44 1.38
CA GLY A 21 -7.26 -8.97 2.11
C GLY A 21 -7.04 -8.83 3.62
N VAL A 22 -5.88 -9.21 4.16
CA VAL A 22 -5.59 -9.18 5.60
C VAL A 22 -4.27 -8.48 5.89
N ILE A 23 -4.12 -7.96 7.10
CA ILE A 23 -2.86 -7.40 7.63
C ILE A 23 -2.58 -8.11 8.95
N GLN A 24 -1.34 -8.59 9.12
CA GLN A 24 -0.88 -9.19 10.36
C GLN A 24 -0.42 -8.09 11.32
N ARG A 25 -0.95 -8.11 12.55
CA ARG A 25 -0.48 -7.27 13.65
C ARG A 25 0.17 -8.14 14.71
N THR A 26 1.36 -7.72 15.11
CA THR A 26 2.15 -8.39 16.13
C THR A 26 2.05 -7.59 17.43
N THR A 27 1.49 -8.19 18.48
CA THR A 27 1.47 -7.59 19.81
C THR A 27 2.44 -8.33 20.73
N GLU A 28 3.37 -7.58 21.31
CA GLU A 28 4.29 -8.09 22.33
C GLU A 28 3.66 -7.88 23.70
N LEU A 29 3.39 -8.98 24.42
CA LEU A 29 2.97 -8.90 25.81
C LEU A 29 4.18 -8.97 26.75
N PRO A 30 4.27 -8.08 27.76
CA PRO A 30 5.33 -8.12 28.74
C PRO A 30 5.17 -9.36 29.64
N SER A 31 6.03 -10.35 29.46
CA SER A 31 6.13 -11.50 30.38
C SER A 31 6.96 -11.14 31.59
N ARG A 32 6.35 -11.08 32.78
CA ARG A 32 7.05 -10.86 34.07
C ARG A 32 7.78 -12.10 34.61
N ILE A 33 7.45 -13.30 34.12
CA ILE A 33 7.85 -14.57 34.76
C ILE A 33 8.93 -15.33 33.97
N PHE A 34 8.93 -15.23 32.63
CA PHE A 34 9.90 -15.90 31.76
C PHE A 34 10.50 -14.90 30.78
N ARG A 35 11.84 -14.89 30.64
CA ARG A 35 12.63 -14.03 29.73
C ARG A 35 12.24 -14.07 28.24
N LYS A 36 11.24 -14.86 27.84
CA LYS A 36 10.72 -14.93 26.47
C LYS A 36 9.48 -14.04 26.33
N LYS A 37 9.56 -13.01 25.48
CA LYS A 37 8.42 -12.18 25.08
C LYS A 37 7.36 -13.08 24.42
N LYS A 38 6.11 -13.03 24.88
CA LYS A 38 5.00 -13.73 24.22
C LYS A 38 4.53 -12.84 23.07
N VAL A 39 4.65 -13.36 21.85
CA VAL A 39 4.23 -12.68 20.62
C VAL A 39 2.88 -13.25 20.20
N ASN A 40 1.85 -12.41 20.12
CA ASN A 40 0.59 -12.79 19.48
C ASN A 40 0.52 -12.15 18.10
N ILE A 41 0.21 -12.96 17.09
CA ILE A 41 -0.06 -12.51 15.73
C ILE A 41 -1.57 -12.53 15.54
N THR A 42 -2.17 -11.38 15.26
CA THR A 42 -3.58 -11.25 14.93
C THR A 42 -3.73 -10.87 13.46
N GLU A 43 -4.67 -11.51 12.78
CA GLU A 43 -5.04 -11.14 11.41
C GLU A 43 -6.26 -10.24 11.45
N GLU A 44 -6.11 -9.05 10.88
CA GLU A 44 -7.20 -8.09 10.75
C GLU A 44 -7.52 -7.88 9.27
N SER A 45 -8.79 -7.65 8.95
CA SER A 45 -9.18 -7.28 7.59
C SER A 45 -8.44 -6.02 7.15
N CYS A 46 -7.85 -6.03 5.96
CA CYS A 46 -7.13 -4.88 5.42
C CYS A 46 -8.11 -3.70 5.27
N PRO A 47 -7.85 -2.56 5.95
CA PRO A 47 -8.78 -1.43 5.97
C PRO A 47 -8.87 -0.74 4.61
N GLN A 48 -7.83 -0.83 3.77
CA GLN A 48 -7.84 -0.19 2.46
C GLN A 48 -8.80 -0.87 1.47
N CYS A 49 -8.92 -2.20 1.54
CA CYS A 49 -9.76 -2.97 0.61
C CYS A 49 -10.98 -3.63 1.28
N GLY A 50 -11.20 -3.38 2.57
CA GLY A 50 -12.27 -3.97 3.36
C GLY A 50 -12.25 -5.51 3.35
N GLY A 51 -11.07 -6.13 3.33
CA GLY A 51 -10.96 -7.60 3.29
C GLY A 51 -10.90 -8.25 1.89
N SER A 52 -11.24 -7.53 0.82
CA SER A 52 -11.35 -8.14 -0.52
C SER A 52 -10.02 -8.45 -1.23
N GLY A 53 -8.93 -7.81 -0.81
CA GLY A 53 -7.65 -7.83 -1.52
C GLY A 53 -7.66 -7.07 -2.86
N ARG A 54 -8.76 -6.39 -3.21
CA ARG A 54 -8.91 -5.65 -4.47
C ARG A 54 -9.41 -4.23 -4.20
N VAL A 55 -9.03 -3.30 -5.06
CA VAL A 55 -9.47 -1.90 -4.98
C VAL A 55 -9.81 -1.38 -6.38
N ILE A 56 -10.68 -0.38 -6.46
CA ILE A 56 -10.91 0.37 -7.70
C ILE A 56 -9.99 1.58 -7.69
N VAL A 57 -9.20 1.74 -8.75
CA VAL A 57 -8.28 2.87 -8.91
C VAL A 57 -8.61 3.65 -10.16
N SER A 58 -8.72 4.97 -10.01
CA SER A 58 -8.75 5.95 -11.09
C SER A 58 -7.68 7.02 -10.79
N ALA A 59 -7.30 7.79 -11.81
CA ALA A 59 -6.31 8.83 -11.62
C ALA A 59 -6.63 10.04 -12.50
N LYS A 60 -6.40 11.24 -11.94
CA LYS A 60 -6.30 12.49 -12.67
C LYS A 60 -4.94 13.08 -12.33
N MET A 61 -4.10 13.32 -13.33
CA MET A 61 -2.74 13.82 -13.14
C MET A 61 -2.42 14.93 -14.15
N GLU A 62 -1.74 15.97 -13.68
CA GLU A 62 -1.11 16.98 -14.54
C GLU A 62 0.36 16.59 -14.72
N LEU A 63 0.77 16.37 -15.96
CA LEU A 63 2.15 16.08 -16.34
C LEU A 63 2.81 17.37 -16.79
N ASP A 64 3.93 17.73 -16.15
CA ASP A 64 4.81 18.78 -16.64
C ASP A 64 6.04 18.15 -17.29
N ILE A 65 6.07 18.18 -18.63
CA ILE A 65 7.11 17.54 -19.43
C ILE A 65 8.15 18.59 -19.84
N GLN A 66 9.39 18.39 -19.41
CA GLN A 66 10.52 19.26 -19.74
C GLN A 66 11.59 18.46 -20.47
N PRO A 67 12.30 19.05 -21.46
CA PRO A 67 13.42 18.38 -22.13
C PRO A 67 14.49 17.95 -21.14
N TYR A 68 14.98 16.71 -21.26
CA TYR A 68 16.13 16.24 -20.51
C TYR A 68 17.42 16.64 -21.23
N ASN A 69 18.25 17.46 -20.61
CA ASN A 69 19.55 17.86 -21.13
C ASN A 69 20.66 17.28 -20.22
N PRO A 70 21.21 16.10 -20.52
CA PRO A 70 22.30 15.53 -19.73
C PRO A 70 23.53 16.42 -19.83
N LYS A 71 24.25 16.59 -18.72
CA LYS A 71 25.56 17.26 -18.75
C LYS A 71 26.50 16.38 -19.59
N LYS A 72 27.17 16.97 -20.58
CA LYS A 72 28.29 16.31 -21.26
C LYS A 72 29.41 16.17 -20.23
N GLU A 73 29.93 14.95 -20.08
CA GLU A 73 31.17 14.68 -19.33
C GLU A 73 32.37 15.40 -19.96
#